data_AF-A0A843RY05-F1
#
_entry.id   AF-A0A843RY05-F1
#
_cell.length_a   1.000
_cell.length_b   1.000
_cell.length_c   1.000
_cell.angle_alpha   90.00
_cell.angle_beta   90.00
_cell.angle_gamma   90.00
#
_symmetry.space_group_name_H-M   'P 1'
#
loop_
_entity.id
_entity.type
_entity.pdbx_description
1 polymer ?
#
loop_
_entity_poly.entity_id
_entity_poly.type
_entity_poly.pdbx_seq_one_letter_code
_entity_poly.pdbx_strand_id
1 'polypeptide(L)' 'MVLKKLKRCRPRTAKRRKPQAFTLGRDSFDKISAVEGIRLSPEIQEDFREFDQRGLSAHERRRAIVRKYGRKLA' A
#
# COMPACT_ATOMS: atom_id res chain seq x y z
N MET A 1 24.45 -56.93 23.08
CA MET A 1 24.27 -55.46 23.11
C MET A 1 23.60 -55.00 21.83
N VAL A 2 22.31 -54.65 21.84
CA VAL A 2 21.60 -54.18 20.63
C VAL A 2 21.46 -52.66 20.69
N LEU A 3 22.20 -51.97 19.83
CA LEU A 3 22.16 -50.51 19.71
C LEU A 3 20.77 -50.05 19.21
N LYS A 4 20.07 -49.29 20.05
CA LYS A 4 18.80 -48.63 19.74
C LYS A 4 19.04 -47.54 18.67
N LYS A 5 18.38 -47.67 17.51
CA LYS A 5 18.33 -46.61 16.48
C LYS A 5 17.60 -45.37 17.04
N LEU A 6 18.32 -44.27 17.26
CA LEU A 6 17.70 -42.97 17.55
C LEU A 6 16.96 -42.46 16.30
N LYS A 7 15.64 -42.23 16.43
CA LYS A 7 14.85 -41.50 15.43
C LYS A 7 15.28 -40.03 15.45
N ARG A 8 15.99 -39.58 14.42
CA ARG A 8 16.36 -38.17 14.25
C ARG A 8 15.10 -37.35 13.93
N CYS A 9 14.68 -36.47 14.84
CA CYS A 9 13.68 -35.44 14.56
C CYS A 9 14.27 -34.44 13.56
N ARG A 10 13.72 -34.37 12.34
CA ARG A 10 14.09 -33.31 11.37
C ARG A 10 13.54 -31.97 11.87
N PRO A 11 14.32 -30.89 11.91
CA PRO A 11 13.79 -29.59 12.28
C PRO A 11 12.76 -29.15 11.24
N ARG A 12 11.54 -28.81 11.67
CA ARG A 12 10.55 -28.14 10.81
C ARG A 12 11.13 -26.80 10.41
N THR A 13 11.43 -26.61 9.13
CA THR A 13 11.78 -25.30 8.60
C THR A 13 10.54 -24.40 8.71
N ALA A 14 10.59 -23.43 9.62
CA ALA A 14 9.55 -22.42 9.73
C ALA A 14 9.58 -21.57 8.45
N LYS A 15 8.56 -21.70 7.59
CA LYS A 15 8.39 -20.80 6.43
C LYS A 15 8.30 -19.38 6.96
N ARG A 16 9.31 -18.56 6.66
CA ARG A 16 9.28 -17.12 6.95
C ARG A 16 8.10 -16.50 6.19
N ARG A 17 7.15 -15.91 6.91
CA ARG A 17 6.05 -15.13 6.30
C ARG A 17 6.69 -13.92 5.62
N LYS A 18 6.36 -13.70 4.35
CA LYS A 18 6.80 -12.50 3.65
C LYS A 18 6.21 -11.28 4.36
N PRO A 19 6.96 -10.19 4.55
CA PRO A 19 6.40 -8.95 5.08
C PRO A 19 5.27 -8.50 4.15
N GLN A 20 4.07 -8.35 4.70
CA GLN A 20 2.92 -7.85 3.97
C GLN A 20 3.08 -6.34 3.85
N ALA A 21 2.89 -5.79 2.64
CA ALA A 21 2.88 -4.35 2.46
C ALA A 21 1.69 -3.77 3.23
N PHE A 22 1.94 -2.74 4.03
CA PHE A 22 0.89 -2.00 4.72
C PHE A 22 0.51 -0.79 3.87
N THR A 23 -0.71 -0.80 3.33
CA THR A 23 -1.24 0.30 2.52
C THR A 23 -2.13 1.17 3.39
N LEU A 24 -1.79 2.46 3.49
CA LEU A 24 -2.64 3.46 4.15
C LEU A 24 -3.82 3.85 3.23
N GLY A 25 -5.00 3.96 3.81
CA GLY A 25 -6.17 4.53 3.16
C GLY A 25 -6.12 6.06 3.09
N ARG A 26 -7.03 6.65 2.31
CA ARG A 26 -7.11 8.10 2.06
C ARG A 26 -7.26 8.92 3.34
N ASP A 27 -8.17 8.52 4.22
CA ASP A 27 -8.43 9.26 5.46
C ASP A 27 -7.24 9.25 6.41
N SER A 28 -6.49 8.13 6.43
CA SER A 28 -5.25 8.04 7.21
C SER A 28 -4.15 8.89 6.59
N PHE A 29 -4.06 8.92 5.26
CA PHE A 29 -3.11 9.78 4.55
C PHE A 29 -3.38 11.27 4.81
N ASP A 30 -4.63 11.72 4.73
CA ASP A 30 -5.00 13.12 4.99
C ASP A 30 -4.62 13.59 6.40
N LYS A 31 -4.81 12.72 7.42
CA LYS A 31 -4.38 13.01 8.80
C LYS A 31 -2.86 13.20 8.92
N ILE A 32 -2.08 12.39 8.22
CA ILE A 32 -0.61 12.50 8.21
C ILE A 32 -0.18 13.77 7.47
N SER A 33 -0.74 14.00 6.29
CA SER A 33 -0.48 15.20 5.49
C SER A 33 -0.82 16.49 6.25
N ALA A 34 -1.89 16.48 7.05
CA ALA A 34 -2.27 17.64 7.85
C ALA A 34 -1.20 18.05 8.88
N VAL A 35 -0.39 17.11 9.37
CA VAL A 35 0.75 17.40 10.26
C VAL A 35 1.84 18.20 9.54
N GLU A 36 2.01 17.97 8.24
CA GLU A 36 2.93 18.70 7.37
C GLU A 36 2.31 20.01 6.83
N GLY A 37 1.08 20.34 7.24
CA GLY A 37 0.32 21.48 6.73
C GLY A 37 -0.29 21.24 5.34
N ILE A 38 -0.23 20.02 4.81
CA ILE A 38 -0.81 19.63 3.53
C ILE A 38 -2.24 19.16 3.78
N ARG A 39 -3.22 19.82 3.15
CA ARG A 39 -4.62 19.41 3.20
C ARG A 39 -5.12 19.12 1.80
N LEU A 40 -5.93 18.07 1.67
CA LEU A 40 -6.64 17.82 0.42
C LEU A 40 -7.70 18.91 0.20
N SER A 41 -7.67 19.56 -0.96
CA SER A 41 -8.75 20.48 -1.33
C SER A 41 -10.05 19.68 -1.58
N PRO A 42 -11.23 20.29 -1.40
CA PRO A 42 -12.50 19.63 -1.69
C PRO A 42 -12.59 19.06 -3.12
N GLU A 43 -11.97 19.76 -4.09
CA GLU A 43 -11.91 19.32 -5.47
C GLU A 43 -11.11 18.01 -5.62
N ILE A 44 -9.92 17.92 -4.98
CA ILE A 44 -9.10 16.71 -5.04
C ILE A 44 -9.82 15.53 -4.36
N GLN A 45 -10.55 15.79 -3.27
CA GLN A 45 -11.34 14.76 -2.59
C GLN A 45 -12.43 14.19 -3.50
N GLU A 46 -13.11 15.05 -4.26
CA GLU A 46 -14.18 14.65 -5.18
C GLU A 46 -13.63 13.88 -6.38
N ASP A 47 -12.55 14.35 -7.00
CA ASP A 47 -11.84 13.62 -8.05
C ASP A 47 -11.46 12.21 -7.60
N PHE A 48 -10.96 12.09 -6.37
CA PHE A 48 -10.57 10.80 -5.86
C PHE A 48 -11.78 9.88 -5.61
N ARG A 49 -12.94 10.42 -5.22
CA ARG A 49 -14.20 9.65 -5.15
C ARG A 49 -14.64 9.20 -6.53
N GLU A 50 -14.53 10.05 -7.54
CA GLU A 50 -14.81 9.70 -8.93
C GLU A 50 -13.93 8.53 -9.39
N PHE A 51 -12.63 8.55 -9.06
CA PHE A 51 -11.70 7.47 -9.41
C PHE A 51 -12.04 6.14 -8.73
N ASP A 52 -12.57 6.19 -7.51
CA ASP A 52 -13.05 5.01 -6.80
C ASP A 52 -14.33 4.47 -7.43
N GLN A 53 -15.30 5.34 -7.76
CA GLN A 53 -16.53 4.97 -8.46
C GLN A 53 -16.26 4.36 -9.84
N ARG A 54 -15.29 4.91 -10.57
CA ARG A 54 -14.87 4.41 -11.89
C ARG A 54 -13.99 3.16 -11.83
N GLY A 55 -13.59 2.72 -10.64
CA GLY A 55 -12.76 1.54 -10.46
C GLY A 55 -11.37 1.65 -11.10
N LEU A 56 -10.80 2.87 -11.21
CA LEU A 56 -9.52 3.07 -11.89
C LEU A 56 -8.39 2.31 -11.21
N SER A 57 -7.50 1.71 -12.03
CA SER A 57 -6.27 1.10 -11.53
C SER A 57 -5.31 2.14 -10.94
N ALA A 58 -4.37 1.70 -10.11
CA ALA A 58 -3.38 2.60 -9.51
C ALA A 58 -2.55 3.38 -10.55
N HIS A 59 -2.27 2.76 -11.70
CA HIS A 59 -1.54 3.42 -12.78
C HIS A 59 -2.38 4.52 -13.46
N GLU A 60 -3.66 4.25 -13.70
CA GLU A 60 -4.58 5.23 -14.29
C GLU A 60 -4.81 6.41 -13.36
N ARG A 61 -5.00 6.15 -12.06
CA ARG A 61 -5.09 7.20 -11.04
C ARG A 61 -3.89 8.13 -11.08
N ARG A 62 -2.66 7.58 -11.07
CA ARG A 62 -1.43 8.38 -11.18
C ARG A 62 -1.40 9.23 -12.45
N ARG A 63 -1.75 8.65 -13.60
CA ARG A 63 -1.80 9.40 -14.87
C ARG A 63 -2.81 10.53 -14.84
N ALA A 64 -4.00 10.30 -14.28
CA ALA A 64 -5.04 11.32 -14.15
C ALA A 64 -4.59 12.48 -13.24
N ILE A 65 -3.99 12.17 -12.10
CA ILE A 65 -3.45 13.16 -11.16
C ILE A 65 -2.34 13.98 -11.83
N VAL A 66 -1.36 13.34 -12.48
CA VAL A 66 -0.28 14.05 -13.19
C VAL A 66 -0.84 14.93 -14.31
N ARG A 67 -1.84 14.46 -15.04
CA ARG A 67 -2.47 15.23 -16.11
C ARG A 67 -3.20 16.48 -15.61
N LYS A 68 -3.91 16.37 -14.48
CA LYS A 68 -4.74 17.47 -13.94
C LYS A 68 -3.94 18.42 -13.05
N TYR A 69 -3.10 17.89 -12.16
CA TYR A 69 -2.41 18.62 -11.11
C TYR A 69 -0.88 18.67 -11.29
N GLY A 70 -0.32 17.93 -12.25
CA GLY A 70 1.11 17.96 -12.53
C GLY A 70 1.52 19.37 -12.98
N ARG A 71 2.52 19.93 -12.29
CA ARG A 71 3.15 21.17 -12.73
C ARG A 71 3.75 20.93 -14.11
N LYS A 72 3.28 21.68 -15.12
CA LYS A 72 4.01 21.78 -16.40
C LYS A 72 5.33 22.46 -16.08
N LEU A 73 6.43 21.73 -16.19
CA LEU A 73 7.73 22.36 -16.32
C LEU A 73 7.68 23.10 -17.66
N ALA A 74 7.59 24.43 -17.58
CA ALA A 74 7.73 25.33 -18.71
C ALA A 74 9.20 25.36 -19.14
#